data_AF-A0A5R9FBN9-F1
#
_entry.id   AF-A0A5R9FBN9-F1
#
_cell.length_a   1.000
_cell.length_b   1.000
_cell.length_c   1.000
_cell.angle_alpha   90.00
_cell.angle_beta   90.00
_cell.angle_gamma   90.00
#
_symmetry.space_group_name_H-M   'P 1'
#
loop_
_entity.id
_entity.type
_entity.pdbx_description
1 polymer ?
#
loop_
_entity_poly.entity_id
_entity_poly.type
_entity_poly.pdbx_seq_one_letter_code
_entity_poly.pdbx_strand_id
1 'polypeptide(L)'
;PDPAAAPAADLNPGRAYLAGRRRMRRTAEDAWQAAGRTAARLTETAGSLAVDHVAHRPQRGDLAGRAPGTNVSNDTYLVPADRVDEFRTGVLAAAEGLPGVHVEVTGPWAPYSFSLPPEPAR
;
A
#
# COMPACT_ATOMS: atom_id res chain seq x y z
N PRO A 1 6.25 -52.07 -38.41
CA PRO A 1 7.46 -51.30 -38.06
C PRO A 1 7.14 -49.80 -38.06
N ASP A 2 6.97 -49.30 -36.84
CA ASP A 2 7.01 -47.93 -36.30
C ASP A 2 6.50 -46.70 -37.08
N PRO A 3 5.47 -46.00 -36.55
CA PRO A 3 5.26 -44.58 -36.75
C PRO A 3 5.75 -43.83 -35.50
N ALA A 4 7.04 -43.49 -35.43
CA ALA A 4 7.53 -42.65 -34.33
C ALA A 4 7.47 -41.17 -34.73
N ALA A 5 6.56 -40.49 -34.04
CA ALA A 5 6.12 -39.13 -34.21
C ALA A 5 7.23 -38.06 -34.13
N ALA A 6 6.90 -36.94 -34.78
CA ALA A 6 7.52 -35.62 -34.89
C ALA A 6 8.42 -35.12 -33.74
N PRO A 7 9.39 -34.23 -34.05
CA PRO A 7 10.32 -33.69 -33.08
C PRO A 7 9.60 -32.89 -31.99
N ALA A 8 10.00 -33.12 -30.74
CA ALA A 8 9.59 -32.33 -29.60
C ALA A 8 9.84 -30.85 -29.92
N ALA A 9 8.78 -30.07 -29.85
CA ALA A 9 8.82 -28.62 -29.98
C ALA A 9 9.72 -28.04 -28.88
N ASP A 10 10.99 -27.83 -29.23
CA ASP A 10 11.92 -27.05 -28.44
C ASP A 10 11.30 -25.67 -28.16
N LEU A 11 10.99 -25.46 -26.89
CA LEU A 11 10.49 -24.23 -26.34
C LEU A 11 11.52 -23.13 -26.59
N ASN A 12 11.28 -22.29 -27.61
CA ASN A 12 12.13 -21.15 -27.93
C ASN A 12 12.39 -20.30 -26.65
N PRO A 13 13.65 -20.20 -26.19
CA PRO A 13 14.02 -19.50 -24.94
C PRO A 13 13.47 -18.08 -24.83
N GLY A 14 13.31 -17.37 -25.97
CA GLY A 14 12.73 -16.04 -26.01
C GLY A 14 11.25 -16.01 -25.63
N ARG A 15 10.47 -17.03 -26.02
CA ARG A 15 9.04 -17.14 -25.66
C ARG A 15 8.87 -17.45 -24.18
N ALA A 16 9.74 -18.31 -23.62
CA ALA A 16 9.77 -18.59 -22.19
C ALA A 16 10.12 -17.34 -21.36
N TYR A 17 11.14 -16.58 -21.78
CA TYR A 17 11.53 -15.31 -21.16
C TYR A 17 10.37 -14.29 -21.17
N LEU A 18 9.73 -14.07 -22.32
CA LEU A 18 8.61 -13.13 -22.42
C LEU A 18 7.37 -13.58 -21.64
N ALA A 19 7.14 -14.90 -21.52
CA ALA A 19 6.08 -15.44 -20.67
C ALA A 19 6.38 -15.20 -19.18
N GLY A 20 7.62 -15.43 -18.75
CA GLY A 20 8.09 -15.13 -17.39
C GLY A 20 7.95 -13.65 -17.05
N ARG A 21 8.42 -12.76 -17.93
CA ARG A 21 8.31 -11.31 -17.75
C ARG A 21 6.86 -10.82 -17.64
N ARG A 22 5.94 -11.41 -18.42
CA ARG A 22 4.51 -11.11 -18.32
C ARG A 22 3.91 -11.57 -16.99
N ARG A 23 4.29 -12.75 -16.50
CA ARG A 23 3.84 -13.25 -15.19
C ARG A 23 4.33 -12.36 -14.06
N MET A 24 5.62 -11.99 -14.05
CA MET A 24 6.17 -11.08 -13.05
C MET A 24 5.44 -9.73 -13.02
N ARG A 25 5.17 -9.15 -14.20
CA ARG A 25 4.44 -7.89 -14.29
C ARG A 25 3.03 -7.99 -13.74
N ARG A 26 2.29 -9.05 -14.10
CA ARG A 26 0.95 -9.30 -13.56
C ARG A 26 0.97 -9.48 -12.05
N THR A 27 1.89 -10.26 -11.51
CA THR A 27 2.03 -10.42 -10.05
C THR A 27 2.31 -9.10 -9.34
N ALA A 28 3.17 -8.24 -9.93
CA ALA A 28 3.43 -6.91 -9.38
C ALA A 28 2.20 -5.99 -9.46
N GLU A 29 1.47 -6.01 -10.59
CA GLU A 29 0.22 -5.28 -10.77
C GLU A 29 -0.84 -5.74 -9.74
N ASP A 30 -1.01 -7.06 -9.56
CA ASP A 30 -1.95 -7.64 -8.60
C ASP A 30 -1.60 -7.25 -7.15
N ALA A 31 -0.32 -7.30 -6.79
CA ALA A 31 0.17 -6.89 -5.48
C ALA A 31 -0.08 -5.39 -5.24
N TRP A 32 0.17 -4.54 -6.24
CA TRP A 32 -0.12 -3.11 -6.16
C TRP A 32 -1.61 -2.82 -5.95
N GLN A 33 -2.47 -3.50 -6.70
CA GLN A 33 -3.92 -3.38 -6.55
C GLN A 33 -4.41 -3.87 -5.19
N ALA A 34 -3.86 -4.97 -4.67
CA ALA A 34 -4.17 -5.46 -3.33
C ALA A 34 -3.75 -4.46 -2.25
N ALA A 35 -2.53 -3.93 -2.32
CA ALA A 35 -2.04 -2.92 -1.40
C ALA A 35 -2.91 -1.64 -1.42
N GLY A 36 -3.33 -1.18 -2.62
CA GLY A 36 -4.21 -0.03 -2.77
C GLY A 36 -5.59 -0.23 -2.13
N ARG A 37 -6.21 -1.42 -2.30
CA ARG A 37 -7.48 -1.76 -1.64
C ARG A 37 -7.35 -1.78 -0.11
N THR A 38 -6.26 -2.36 0.39
CA THR A 38 -5.96 -2.37 1.83
C THR A 38 -5.77 -0.95 2.36
N ALA A 39 -4.99 -0.12 1.67
CA ALA A 39 -4.78 1.27 2.05
C ALA A 39 -6.11 2.04 2.12
N ALA A 40 -6.97 1.90 1.11
CA ALA A 40 -8.29 2.56 1.10
C ALA A 40 -9.17 2.16 2.30
N ARG A 41 -9.18 0.87 2.66
CA ARG A 41 -9.92 0.37 3.84
C ARG A 41 -9.36 0.94 5.15
N LEU A 42 -8.04 1.06 5.26
CA LEU A 42 -7.40 1.66 6.42
C LEU A 42 -7.72 3.16 6.52
N THR A 43 -7.71 3.88 5.40
CA THR A 43 -8.11 5.29 5.34
C THR A 43 -9.55 5.49 5.76
N GLU A 44 -10.48 4.63 5.32
CA GLU A 44 -11.89 4.68 5.76
C GLU A 44 -12.02 4.44 7.28
N THR A 45 -11.33 3.43 7.80
CA THR A 45 -11.33 3.12 9.23
C THR A 45 -10.78 4.29 10.05
N ALA A 46 -9.61 4.81 9.67
CA ALA A 46 -8.98 5.93 10.34
C ALA A 46 -9.83 7.21 10.25
N GLY A 47 -10.40 7.49 9.08
CA GLY A 47 -11.28 8.64 8.86
C GLY A 47 -12.54 8.62 9.74
N SER A 48 -13.07 7.43 10.08
CA SER A 48 -14.22 7.31 11.00
C SER A 48 -13.90 7.65 12.46
N LEU A 49 -12.61 7.60 12.83
CA LEU A 49 -12.11 7.83 14.19
C LEU A 49 -11.47 9.22 14.35
N ALA A 50 -11.14 9.88 13.25
CA ALA A 50 -10.55 11.21 13.20
C ALA A 50 -11.60 12.31 12.99
N VAL A 51 -11.28 13.54 13.40
CA VAL A 51 -12.10 14.73 13.12
C VAL A 51 -11.65 15.47 11.86
N ASP A 52 -10.43 15.22 11.39
CA ASP A 52 -9.89 15.77 10.14
C ASP A 52 -8.79 14.86 9.59
N HIS A 53 -8.53 14.94 8.28
CA HIS A 53 -7.57 14.10 7.56
C HIS A 53 -6.86 14.89 6.45
N VAL A 54 -5.55 14.69 6.33
CA VAL A 54 -4.73 15.22 5.24
C VAL A 54 -3.94 14.09 4.60
N ALA A 55 -4.19 13.85 3.31
CA ALA A 55 -3.38 12.93 2.51
C ALA A 55 -2.11 13.61 2.01
N HIS A 56 -0.95 13.00 2.24
CA HIS A 56 0.33 13.45 1.70
C HIS A 56 0.79 12.56 0.54
N ARG A 57 1.75 13.07 -0.23
CA ARG A 57 2.39 12.25 -1.27
C ARG A 57 3.12 11.07 -0.58
N PRO A 58 3.03 9.86 -1.15
CA PRO A 58 3.79 8.73 -0.66
C PRO A 58 5.29 9.04 -0.65
N GLN A 59 5.95 8.73 0.48
CA GLN A 59 7.37 9.00 0.67
C GLN A 59 8.23 7.96 -0.08
N ARG A 60 9.46 8.34 -0.45
CA ARG A 60 10.40 7.49 -1.19
C ARG A 60 11.75 7.45 -0.47
N GLY A 61 12.49 6.35 -0.66
CA GLY A 61 13.81 6.15 -0.07
C GLY A 61 13.74 5.97 1.44
N ASP A 62 14.81 6.34 2.15
CA ASP A 62 14.99 6.12 3.60
C ASP A 62 13.91 6.81 4.47
N LEU A 63 13.12 7.71 3.89
CA LEU A 63 12.02 8.39 4.55
C LEU A 63 10.73 7.55 4.61
N ALA A 64 10.59 6.50 3.81
CA ALA A 64 9.37 5.69 3.69
C ALA A 64 9.03 4.80 4.91
N GLY A 65 9.70 5.03 6.05
CA GLY A 65 9.59 4.21 7.26
C GLY A 65 10.69 3.16 7.38
N ARG A 66 10.71 2.45 8.51
CA ARG A 66 11.74 1.44 8.81
C ARG A 66 11.52 0.11 8.07
N ALA A 67 10.29 -0.13 7.62
CA ALA A 67 9.92 -1.37 6.97
C ALA A 67 10.35 -1.40 5.50
N PRO A 68 10.88 -2.53 5.01
CA PRO A 68 11.16 -2.69 3.59
C PRO A 68 9.86 -2.66 2.78
N GLY A 69 9.80 -1.86 1.72
CA GLY A 69 8.62 -1.79 0.87
C GLY A 69 8.49 -0.48 0.11
N THR A 70 7.40 -0.35 -0.63
CA THR A 70 6.99 0.92 -1.26
C THR A 70 5.93 1.55 -0.38
N ASN A 71 6.11 2.82 0.01
CA ASN A 71 5.05 3.56 0.70
C ASN A 71 3.88 3.75 -0.28
N VAL A 72 2.71 3.24 0.10
CA VAL A 72 1.49 3.32 -0.70
C VAL A 72 0.51 4.38 -0.20
N SER A 73 0.60 4.74 1.09
CA SER A 73 -0.11 5.87 1.68
C SER A 73 0.74 6.56 2.76
N ASN A 74 0.55 7.87 2.88
CA ASN A 74 1.13 8.71 3.91
C ASN A 74 0.06 9.72 4.34
N ASP A 75 -0.72 9.36 5.36
CA ASP A 75 -1.89 10.11 5.80
C ASP A 75 -1.66 10.69 7.20
N THR A 76 -2.12 11.92 7.43
CA THR A 76 -2.17 12.54 8.76
C THR A 76 -3.61 12.66 9.22
N TYR A 77 -3.88 12.30 10.48
CA TYR A 77 -5.20 12.35 11.08
C TYR A 77 -5.21 13.25 12.32
N LEU A 78 -6.21 14.13 12.42
CA LEU A 78 -6.48 14.89 13.64
C LEU A 78 -7.45 14.08 14.49
N VAL A 79 -7.01 13.66 15.68
CA VAL A 79 -7.78 12.77 16.55
C VAL A 79 -8.03 13.48 17.89
N PRO A 80 -9.26 13.45 18.43
CA PRO A 80 -9.53 13.90 19.79
C PRO A 80 -8.60 13.20 20.79
N ALA A 81 -8.04 13.96 21.74
CA ALA A 81 -7.00 13.45 22.65
C ALA A 81 -7.46 12.25 23.48
N ASP A 82 -8.76 12.17 23.79
CA ASP A 82 -9.41 11.08 24.51
C ASP A 82 -9.67 9.82 23.65
N ARG A 83 -9.52 9.92 22.33
CA ARG A 83 -9.74 8.82 21.36
C ARG A 83 -8.48 8.30 20.70
N VAL A 84 -7.29 8.76 21.11
CA VAL A 84 -6.00 8.36 20.49
C VAL A 84 -5.77 6.85 20.58
N ASP A 85 -6.06 6.23 21.72
CA ASP A 85 -5.87 4.79 21.90
C ASP A 85 -6.87 3.96 21.07
N GLU A 86 -8.12 4.42 20.98
CA GLU A 86 -9.15 3.83 20.12
C GLU A 86 -8.72 3.90 18.65
N PHE A 87 -8.26 5.07 18.20
CA PHE A 87 -7.73 5.28 16.86
C PHE A 87 -6.58 4.32 16.54
N ARG A 88 -5.55 4.29 17.41
CA ARG A 88 -4.36 3.46 17.20
C ARG A 88 -4.73 1.98 17.15
N THR A 89 -5.55 1.52 18.09
CA THR A 89 -5.98 0.12 18.17
C THR A 89 -6.83 -0.26 16.97
N GLY A 90 -7.80 0.59 16.59
CA GLY A 90 -8.68 0.35 15.45
C GLY A 90 -7.93 0.25 14.12
N VAL A 91 -6.97 1.15 13.88
CA VAL A 91 -6.15 1.14 12.66
C VAL A 91 -5.24 -0.08 12.60
N LEU A 92 -4.58 -0.44 13.72
CA LEU A 92 -3.72 -1.62 13.76
C LEU A 92 -4.53 -2.92 13.61
N ALA A 93 -5.67 -3.04 14.29
CA ALA A 93 -6.56 -4.18 14.15
C ALA A 93 -7.13 -4.32 12.73
N ALA A 94 -7.43 -3.21 12.06
CA ALA A 94 -7.86 -3.23 10.65
C ALA A 94 -6.74 -3.67 9.69
N ALA A 95 -5.47 -3.54 10.09
CA ALA A 95 -4.32 -3.99 9.34
C ALA A 95 -3.93 -5.45 9.63
N GLU A 96 -4.35 -6.00 10.77
CA GLU A 96 -4.05 -7.38 11.16
C GLU A 96 -4.57 -8.39 10.13
N GLY A 97 -3.72 -9.34 9.75
CA GLY A 97 -4.07 -10.39 8.80
C GLY A 97 -4.15 -9.94 7.34
N LEU A 98 -3.82 -8.69 7.01
CA LEU A 98 -3.74 -8.22 5.62
C LEU A 98 -2.34 -8.52 5.04
N PRO A 99 -2.20 -9.48 4.12
CA PRO A 99 -0.91 -9.81 3.54
C PRO A 99 -0.42 -8.69 2.63
N GLY A 100 0.87 -8.40 2.69
CA GLY A 100 1.55 -7.49 1.75
C GLY A 100 1.45 -6.00 2.07
N VAL A 101 0.89 -5.63 3.23
CA VAL A 101 0.91 -4.24 3.73
C VAL A 101 1.46 -4.21 5.15
N HIS A 102 2.32 -3.23 5.41
CA HIS A 102 2.79 -2.88 6.74
C HIS A 102 2.21 -1.51 7.11
N VAL A 103 1.70 -1.39 8.33
CA VAL A 103 1.12 -0.15 8.85
C VAL A 103 1.96 0.34 10.02
N GLU A 104 2.42 1.58 9.91
CA GLU A 104 3.14 2.27 10.97
C GLU A 104 2.28 3.44 11.44
N VAL A 105 1.92 3.45 12.73
CA VAL A 105 1.20 4.58 13.36
C VAL A 105 2.18 5.31 14.26
N THR A 106 2.35 6.60 13.99
CA THR A 106 3.33 7.46 14.65
C THR A 106 2.63 8.69 15.26
N GLY A 107 3.24 9.29 16.29
CA GLY A 107 2.62 10.35 17.10
C GLY A 107 2.11 9.87 18.48
N PRO A 108 1.31 10.70 19.17
CA PRO A 108 0.79 12.00 18.71
C PRO A 108 1.88 13.07 18.60
N TRP A 109 1.66 14.06 17.73
CA TRP A 109 2.54 15.21 17.53
C TRP A 109 1.72 16.51 17.48
N ALA A 110 2.39 17.66 17.51
CA ALA A 110 1.73 18.94 17.28
C ALA A 110 1.03 18.96 15.89
N PRO A 111 -0.17 19.55 15.76
CA PRO A 111 -1.03 19.41 14.58
C PRO A 111 -0.61 20.34 13.43
N TYR A 112 0.66 20.33 13.06
CA TYR A 112 1.20 21.24 12.04
C TYR A 112 0.46 21.15 10.70
N SER A 113 0.09 19.93 10.28
CA SER A 113 -0.67 19.68 9.04
C SER A 113 -2.07 20.31 9.02
N PHE A 114 -2.62 20.71 10.17
CA PHE A 114 -3.96 21.30 10.31
C PHE A 114 -3.91 22.79 10.70
N SER A 115 -2.70 23.34 10.88
CA SER A 115 -2.49 24.72 11.33
C SER A 115 -2.35 25.75 10.19
N LEU A 116 -2.33 25.28 8.94
CA LEU A 116 -2.20 26.14 7.77
C LEU A 116 -3.59 26.60 7.29
N PRO A 117 -3.80 27.91 7.03
CA PRO A 117 -5.00 28.35 6.34
C PRO A 117 -5.07 27.69 4.96
N PRO A 118 -6.27 27.35 4.45
CA PRO A 118 -6.41 26.69 3.16
C PRO A 118 -5.74 27.52 2.06
N GLU A 119 -4.94 26.88 1.20
CA GLU A 119 -4.35 27.56 0.05
C GLU A 119 -5.48 28.18 -0.79
N PRO A 120 -5.34 29.45 -1.21
CA PRO A 120 -6.34 30.07 -2.07
C PRO A 120 -6.46 29.25 -3.36
N ALA A 121 -7.70 28.95 -3.75
CA ALA A 121 -7.99 28.24 -4.99
C ALA A 121 -7.31 28.96 -6.16
N ARG A 122 -6.55 28.20 -6.96
CA ARG A 122 -5.88 28.70 -8.17
C ARG A 122 -6.83 28.80 -9.34
#